data_AF-A0A8H7LY12-F1
#
_entry.id   AF-A0A8H7LY12-F1
#
_cell.length_a   1.000
_cell.length_b   1.000
_cell.length_c   1.000
_cell.angle_alpha   90.00
_cell.angle_beta   90.00
_cell.angle_gamma   90.00
#
_symmetry.space_group_name_H-M   'P 1'
#
loop_
_entity.id
_entity.type
_entity.pdbx_description
1 polymer ?
#
loop_
_entity_poly.entity_id
_entity_poly.type
_entity_poly.pdbx_seq_one_letter_code
_entity_poly.pdbx_strand_id
1 'polypeptide(L)'
;MGFVDATCAEVRSIVARLASTWKTKLSELSAVGIDQLNECECKVMVCSGFDEEWIIARESEFNGVIVSLPEEEQAHILVKNEKQGHVGHGAPPPWPVPQRPTPALILQSSGTTGKPKILRFSLYYYTIGLEYNCRATPVAFVHFANFHVLRFDPSVFVDWAKTLDVGAITCSSGLVRQIPAAMLETHAEFFRSLFSFAFTGSSLDCASSSVFERLGIFITNIYGSSEFGRILNSSNAPYTHLRPWGDTPAPLVRAISEYASDGTRYVELWISCKTSLRLSHHLSNGGVPVKLEPFPGDGPHKGEPAINLEDIFQERTIVNESNSKIETVYIHAGRHSDQLRLSGKGYGNIDAASYEPHSCPSLALGWVNQTVVILGQ
;
A
#
# COMPACT_ATOMS: atom_id res chain seq x y z
N MET A 1 19.22 0.56 15.11
CA MET A 1 19.42 -0.70 14.36
C MET A 1 20.48 -0.44 13.29
N GLY A 2 21.46 -1.33 13.13
CA GLY A 2 22.45 -1.25 12.04
C GLY A 2 21.95 -2.01 10.82
N PHE A 3 22.26 -1.53 9.61
CA PHE A 3 22.01 -2.27 8.37
C PHE A 3 23.04 -3.37 8.19
N VAL A 4 22.61 -4.52 7.71
CA VAL A 4 23.51 -5.60 7.29
C VAL A 4 23.28 -5.81 5.80
N ASP A 5 24.27 -5.43 5.00
CA ASP A 5 24.27 -5.73 3.57
C ASP A 5 24.30 -7.26 3.36
N ALA A 6 23.65 -7.78 2.32
CA ALA A 6 23.63 -9.20 2.00
C ALA A 6 23.45 -9.38 0.49
N THR A 7 24.35 -10.14 -0.12
CA THR A 7 24.25 -10.58 -1.51
C THR A 7 23.03 -11.49 -1.71
N CYS A 8 22.55 -11.61 -2.95
CA CYS A 8 21.48 -12.57 -3.26
C CYS A 8 21.84 -14.00 -2.88
N ALA A 9 23.13 -14.38 -2.94
CA ALA A 9 23.60 -15.70 -2.54
C ALA A 9 23.47 -15.91 -1.01
N GLU A 10 23.88 -14.91 -0.21
CA GLU A 10 23.76 -14.94 1.25
C GLU A 10 22.29 -14.97 1.68
N VAL A 11 21.44 -14.10 1.11
CA VAL A 11 19.99 -14.11 1.39
C VAL A 11 19.39 -15.48 1.05
N ARG A 12 19.80 -16.09 -0.07
CA ARG A 12 19.35 -17.45 -0.41
C ARG A 12 19.86 -18.51 0.57
N SER A 13 21.12 -18.44 1.00
CA SER A 13 21.66 -19.36 2.01
C SER A 13 20.84 -19.28 3.31
N ILE A 14 20.59 -18.06 3.78
CA ILE A 14 19.82 -17.78 5.00
C ILE A 14 18.39 -18.31 4.89
N VAL A 15 17.69 -18.00 3.80
CA VAL A 15 16.30 -18.47 3.57
C VAL A 15 16.23 -19.99 3.48
N ALA A 16 17.21 -20.66 2.84
CA ALA A 16 17.23 -22.11 2.74
C ALA A 16 17.44 -22.78 4.12
N ARG A 17 18.32 -22.23 4.95
CA ARG A 17 18.57 -22.72 6.32
C ARG A 17 17.35 -22.52 7.20
N LEU A 18 16.75 -21.33 7.17
CA LEU A 18 15.48 -21.06 7.85
C LEU A 18 14.42 -22.06 7.40
N ALA A 19 14.17 -22.21 6.10
CA ALA A 19 13.16 -23.14 5.60
C ALA A 19 13.36 -24.59 6.10
N SER A 20 14.61 -25.06 6.20
CA SER A 20 14.93 -26.38 6.75
C SER A 20 14.59 -26.49 8.24
N THR A 21 14.99 -25.51 9.05
CA THR A 21 14.68 -25.48 10.49
C THR A 21 13.18 -25.40 10.74
N TRP A 22 12.50 -24.55 9.98
CA TRP A 22 11.07 -24.29 10.10
C TRP A 22 10.21 -25.49 9.69
N LYS A 23 10.62 -26.24 8.65
CA LYS A 23 9.92 -27.46 8.25
C LYS A 23 9.83 -28.47 9.40
N THR A 24 10.90 -28.60 10.19
CA THR A 24 10.93 -29.49 11.36
C THR A 24 10.02 -28.95 12.46
N LYS A 25 10.17 -27.68 12.87
CA LYS A 25 9.38 -27.07 13.96
C LYS A 25 7.88 -27.02 13.67
N LEU A 26 7.48 -26.68 12.44
CA LEU A 26 6.06 -26.62 12.05
C LEU A 26 5.38 -27.98 12.05
N SER A 27 6.12 -29.07 11.87
CA SER A 27 5.56 -30.42 11.94
C SER A 27 5.15 -30.84 13.37
N GLU A 28 5.58 -30.09 14.39
CA GLU A 28 5.33 -30.38 15.81
C GLU A 28 4.13 -29.61 16.40
N LEU A 29 3.56 -28.62 15.70
CA LEU A 29 2.63 -27.62 16.27
C LEU A 29 1.11 -27.85 15.99
N SER A 30 0.63 -29.09 15.89
CA SER A 30 -0.79 -29.34 15.56
C SER A 30 -1.74 -29.34 16.79
N ALA A 31 -2.47 -28.24 17.05
CA ALA A 31 -3.89 -28.18 17.48
C ALA A 31 -4.27 -26.83 18.14
N VAL A 32 -5.57 -26.50 18.12
CA VAL A 32 -6.28 -25.39 18.79
C VAL A 32 -6.43 -24.09 17.97
N GLY A 33 -7.60 -23.45 18.05
CA GLY A 33 -8.03 -22.32 17.23
C GLY A 33 -8.91 -21.25 17.91
N ILE A 34 -9.61 -20.44 17.09
CA ILE A 34 -10.56 -19.29 17.27
C ILE A 34 -9.95 -17.85 17.35
N ASP A 35 -10.28 -16.79 16.57
CA ASP A 35 -11.33 -16.59 15.54
C ASP A 35 -11.01 -15.68 14.32
N GLN A 36 -9.94 -14.85 14.24
CA GLN A 36 -9.69 -14.02 13.03
C GLN A 36 -8.39 -14.37 12.28
N LEU A 37 -7.32 -14.68 13.00
CA LEU A 37 -6.22 -15.51 12.48
C LEU A 37 -6.67 -16.97 12.28
N ASN A 38 -7.81 -17.36 12.87
CA ASN A 38 -8.42 -18.66 12.72
C ASN A 38 -9.35 -18.80 11.51
N GLU A 39 -9.91 -17.70 10.99
CA GLU A 39 -10.45 -17.69 9.63
C GLU A 39 -9.36 -18.02 8.58
N CYS A 40 -8.08 -17.78 8.93
CA CYS A 40 -6.91 -18.14 8.10
C CYS A 40 -6.29 -19.48 8.47
N GLU A 41 -6.75 -20.14 9.54
CA GLU A 41 -6.08 -21.28 10.20
C GLU A 41 -4.60 -21.02 10.59
N CYS A 42 -4.21 -19.76 10.79
CA CYS A 42 -2.84 -19.41 11.18
C CYS A 42 -2.65 -19.69 12.69
N LYS A 43 -1.80 -20.67 13.01
CA LYS A 43 -1.57 -21.17 14.38
C LYS A 43 -0.26 -20.72 15.02
N VAL A 44 0.62 -20.13 14.21
CA VAL A 44 2.00 -19.80 14.61
C VAL A 44 2.34 -18.42 14.05
N MET A 45 2.65 -17.48 14.93
CA MET A 45 3.25 -16.20 14.56
C MET A 45 4.74 -16.27 14.86
N VAL A 46 5.56 -15.93 13.87
CA VAL A 46 7.02 -15.96 14.00
C VAL A 46 7.52 -14.55 14.16
N CYS A 47 8.17 -14.26 15.28
CA CYS A 47 8.71 -12.94 15.59
C CYS A 47 10.24 -12.97 15.53
N SER A 48 10.85 -12.10 14.72
CA SER A 48 12.30 -11.95 14.60
C SER A 48 12.72 -10.56 15.09
N GLY A 49 13.38 -10.47 16.24
CA GLY A 49 13.97 -9.22 16.73
C GLY A 49 12.97 -8.16 17.17
N PHE A 50 11.77 -8.58 17.58
CA PHE A 50 10.81 -7.72 18.29
C PHE A 50 11.16 -7.70 19.79
N ASP A 51 10.94 -6.56 20.44
CA ASP A 51 11.13 -6.46 21.88
C ASP A 51 10.06 -7.27 22.64
N GLU A 52 10.41 -7.65 23.87
CA GLU A 52 9.59 -8.50 24.72
C GLU A 52 8.27 -7.83 25.11
N GLU A 53 8.24 -6.51 25.27
CA GLU A 53 7.01 -5.76 25.58
C GLU A 53 6.00 -5.86 24.42
N TRP A 54 6.47 -5.73 23.17
CA TRP A 54 5.64 -5.93 21.99
C TRP A 54 5.10 -7.36 21.91
N ILE A 55 5.96 -8.35 22.16
CA ILE A 55 5.56 -9.77 22.14
C ILE A 55 4.49 -10.02 23.21
N ILE A 56 4.73 -9.62 24.46
CA ILE A 56 3.78 -9.77 25.58
C ILE A 56 2.44 -9.09 25.25
N ALA A 57 2.48 -7.86 24.70
CA ALA A 57 1.27 -7.17 24.30
C ALA A 57 0.47 -7.98 23.28
N ARG A 58 1.16 -8.60 22.31
CA ARG A 58 0.52 -9.44 21.28
C ARG A 58 0.10 -10.82 21.79
N GLU A 59 0.78 -11.42 22.77
CA GLU A 59 0.39 -12.70 23.38
C GLU A 59 -1.01 -12.62 24.00
N SER A 60 -1.37 -11.46 24.57
CA SER A 60 -2.71 -11.23 25.11
C SER A 60 -3.81 -11.13 24.03
N GLU A 61 -3.42 -10.82 22.79
CA GLU A 61 -4.32 -10.58 21.66
C GLU A 61 -4.35 -11.75 20.65
N PHE A 62 -3.30 -12.57 20.60
CA PHE A 62 -3.13 -13.66 19.63
C PHE A 62 -3.36 -15.03 20.28
N ASN A 63 -4.46 -15.67 19.90
CA ASN A 63 -4.81 -17.03 20.32
C ASN A 63 -4.08 -18.11 19.49
N GLY A 64 -2.76 -18.05 19.47
CA GLY A 64 -1.85 -18.97 18.79
C GLY A 64 -0.46 -18.90 19.41
N VAL A 65 0.49 -19.69 18.89
CA VAL A 65 1.85 -19.68 19.45
C VAL A 65 2.63 -18.54 18.82
N ILE A 66 3.00 -17.53 19.61
CA ILE A 66 4.06 -16.60 19.20
C ILE A 66 5.39 -17.29 19.45
N VAL A 67 6.07 -17.65 18.37
CA VAL A 67 7.41 -18.20 18.41
C VAL A 67 8.38 -17.05 18.17
N SER A 68 8.92 -16.52 19.26
CA SER A 68 10.09 -15.66 19.20
C SER A 68 11.27 -16.47 18.70
N LEU A 69 11.90 -16.00 17.63
CA LEU A 69 13.13 -16.60 17.14
C LEU A 69 14.24 -16.43 18.19
N PRO A 70 14.95 -17.52 18.54
CA PRO A 70 16.22 -17.42 19.25
C PRO A 70 17.12 -16.38 18.58
N GLU A 71 17.94 -15.67 19.35
CA GLU A 71 18.79 -14.59 18.84
C GLU A 71 19.62 -15.05 17.63
N GLU A 72 20.17 -16.27 17.68
CA GLU A 72 20.94 -16.90 16.61
C GLU A 72 20.15 -17.17 15.32
N GLU A 73 18.83 -17.27 15.39
CA GLU A 73 17.92 -17.44 14.25
C GLU A 73 17.35 -16.11 13.75
N GLN A 74 17.59 -15.00 14.44
CA GLN A 74 17.13 -13.69 14.00
C GLN A 74 17.86 -13.27 12.71
N ALA A 75 17.11 -12.69 11.77
CA ALA A 75 17.62 -12.42 10.42
C ALA A 75 18.94 -11.64 10.42
N HIS A 76 19.08 -10.62 11.28
CA HIS A 76 20.29 -9.80 11.35
C HIS A 76 21.51 -10.57 11.90
N ILE A 77 21.30 -11.53 12.81
CA ILE A 77 22.36 -12.41 13.33
C ILE A 77 22.74 -13.46 12.29
N LEU A 78 21.77 -14.03 11.58
CA LEU A 78 22.04 -14.96 10.48
C LEU A 78 22.87 -14.32 9.37
N VAL A 79 22.57 -13.07 8.97
CA VAL A 79 23.39 -12.35 7.98
C VAL A 79 24.80 -12.10 8.53
N LYS A 80 24.93 -11.68 9.80
CA LYS A 80 26.23 -11.47 10.43
C LYS A 80 27.06 -12.76 10.47
N ASN A 81 26.45 -13.89 10.78
CA ASN A 81 27.11 -15.19 10.85
C ASN A 81 27.56 -15.68 9.46
N GLU A 82 26.70 -15.52 8.43
CA GLU A 82 27.05 -15.87 7.04
C GLU A 82 28.27 -15.06 6.58
N LYS A 83 28.26 -13.75 6.83
CA LYS A 83 29.37 -12.84 6.49
C LYS A 83 30.68 -13.17 7.19
N GLN A 84 30.60 -13.63 8.44
CA GLN A 84 31.78 -14.00 9.22
C GLN A 84 32.26 -15.43 8.93
N GLY A 85 31.57 -16.17 8.06
CA GLY A 85 31.88 -17.58 7.79
C GLY A 85 31.66 -18.50 9.01
N HIS A 86 30.93 -18.04 10.02
CA HIS A 86 30.63 -18.79 11.24
C HIS A 86 29.52 -19.83 11.05
N VAL A 87 28.86 -19.82 9.91
CA VAL A 87 27.87 -20.84 9.58
C VAL A 87 28.65 -22.10 9.26
N GLY A 88 28.57 -23.09 10.17
CA GLY A 88 29.43 -24.28 10.15
C GLY A 88 29.62 -24.83 8.74
N HIS A 89 30.85 -25.23 8.42
CA HIS A 89 31.43 -25.51 7.09
C HIS A 89 30.64 -26.45 6.13
N GLY A 90 29.43 -26.86 6.46
CA GLY A 90 28.51 -27.49 5.52
C GLY A 90 28.01 -26.51 4.47
N ALA A 91 28.03 -26.96 3.21
CA ALA A 91 27.35 -26.30 2.11
C ALA A 91 25.89 -25.97 2.52
N PRO A 92 25.35 -24.81 2.11
CA PRO A 92 23.96 -24.50 2.38
C PRO A 92 23.06 -25.64 1.89
N PRO A 93 21.97 -25.95 2.63
CA PRO A 93 21.03 -26.96 2.16
C PRO A 93 20.54 -26.59 0.75
N PRO A 94 20.27 -27.57 -0.12
CA PRO A 94 19.77 -27.29 -1.45
C PRO A 94 18.52 -26.42 -1.34
N TRP A 95 18.39 -25.44 -2.24
CA TRP A 95 17.21 -24.60 -2.30
C TRP A 95 15.96 -25.50 -2.38
N PRO A 96 14.93 -25.26 -1.56
CA PRO A 96 13.74 -26.10 -1.60
C PRO A 96 13.14 -26.05 -3.01
N VAL A 97 12.59 -27.18 -3.47
CA VAL A 97 11.86 -27.22 -4.74
C VAL A 97 10.82 -26.09 -4.72
N PRO A 98 10.83 -25.14 -5.67
CA PRO A 98 9.92 -24.01 -5.65
C PRO A 98 8.47 -24.51 -5.59
N GLN A 99 7.84 -24.32 -4.43
CA GLN A 99 6.41 -24.49 -4.31
C GLN A 99 5.77 -23.13 -4.64
N ARG A 100 4.62 -23.15 -5.30
CA ARG A 100 3.78 -21.96 -5.48
C ARG A 100 2.61 -22.07 -4.53
N PRO A 101 2.82 -21.91 -3.21
CA PRO A 101 1.72 -21.99 -2.27
C PRO A 101 0.70 -20.91 -2.64
N THR A 102 -0.57 -21.29 -2.61
CA THR A 102 -1.69 -20.37 -2.74
C THR A 102 -2.53 -20.54 -1.48
N PRO A 103 -2.51 -19.58 -0.54
CA PRO A 103 -1.74 -18.31 -0.58
C PRO A 103 -0.24 -18.46 -0.29
N ALA A 104 0.54 -17.51 -0.79
CA ALA A 104 1.94 -17.26 -0.43
C ALA A 104 2.09 -16.14 0.62
N LEU A 105 1.13 -15.20 0.67
CA LEU A 105 1.07 -14.16 1.69
C LEU A 105 -0.38 -13.99 2.17
N ILE A 106 -0.54 -13.78 3.47
CA ILE A 106 -1.81 -13.42 4.08
C ILE A 106 -1.62 -12.05 4.72
N LEU A 107 -2.37 -11.05 4.26
CA LEU A 107 -2.41 -9.71 4.83
C LEU A 107 -3.78 -9.45 5.43
N GLN A 108 -3.85 -8.54 6.39
CA GLN A 108 -5.11 -8.01 6.90
C GLN A 108 -5.29 -6.59 6.35
N SER A 109 -6.48 -6.29 5.81
CA SER A 109 -6.80 -4.91 5.46
C SER A 109 -6.99 -4.07 6.73
N SER A 110 -6.86 -2.74 6.62
CA SER A 110 -6.97 -1.82 7.76
C SER A 110 -8.34 -1.80 8.45
N GLY A 111 -9.39 -2.37 7.83
CA GLY A 111 -10.76 -2.25 8.34
C GLY A 111 -11.36 -0.85 8.20
N THR A 112 -10.74 0.07 7.46
CA THR A 112 -11.29 1.44 7.34
C THR A 112 -12.65 1.49 6.64
N THR A 113 -13.04 0.42 5.93
CA THR A 113 -14.34 0.28 5.25
C THR A 113 -15.26 -0.74 5.93
N GLY A 114 -15.00 -1.06 7.21
CA GLY A 114 -15.81 -2.00 8.00
C GLY A 114 -14.96 -3.01 8.74
N LYS A 115 -15.33 -4.29 8.69
CA LYS A 115 -14.49 -5.32 9.31
C LYS A 115 -13.20 -5.49 8.49
N PRO A 116 -12.01 -5.52 9.13
CA PRO A 116 -10.78 -5.95 8.48
C PRO A 116 -10.99 -7.24 7.70
N LYS A 117 -10.44 -7.30 6.48
CA LYS A 117 -10.55 -8.45 5.59
C LYS A 117 -9.23 -9.18 5.55
N ILE A 118 -9.30 -10.51 5.55
CA ILE A 118 -8.16 -11.36 5.26
C ILE A 118 -7.94 -11.39 3.75
N LEU A 119 -6.75 -10.96 3.33
CA LEU A 119 -6.32 -10.90 1.95
C LEU A 119 -5.28 -12.01 1.72
N ARG A 120 -5.66 -13.01 0.93
CA ARG A 120 -4.78 -14.13 0.56
C ARG A 120 -4.21 -13.88 -0.84
N PHE A 121 -2.89 -13.75 -0.94
CA PHE A 121 -2.20 -13.49 -2.21
C PHE A 121 -1.37 -14.69 -2.61
N SER A 122 -1.48 -15.12 -3.86
CA SER A 122 -0.56 -16.12 -4.43
C SER A 122 0.79 -15.46 -4.73
N LEU A 123 1.84 -16.27 -4.91
CA LEU A 123 3.12 -15.74 -5.38
C LEU A 123 2.97 -15.10 -6.77
N TYR A 124 2.11 -15.65 -7.63
CA TYR A 124 1.83 -15.11 -8.95
C TYR A 124 1.27 -13.69 -8.89
N TYR A 125 0.41 -13.37 -7.91
CA TYR A 125 -0.11 -12.01 -7.72
C TYR A 125 1.02 -10.96 -7.65
N TYR A 126 2.10 -11.26 -6.93
CA TYR A 126 3.26 -10.37 -6.81
C TYR A 126 4.14 -10.33 -8.06
N THR A 127 4.03 -11.32 -8.95
CA THR A 127 4.71 -11.28 -10.25
C THR A 127 4.01 -10.36 -11.25
N ILE A 128 2.73 -10.03 -11.03
CA ILE A 128 1.96 -9.13 -11.92
C ILE A 128 2.52 -7.70 -11.79
N GLY A 129 3.27 -7.29 -12.82
CA GLY A 129 3.95 -6.00 -12.88
C GLY A 129 5.32 -5.97 -12.20
N LEU A 130 5.87 -7.12 -11.83
CA LEU A 130 7.19 -7.24 -11.19
C LEU A 130 8.32 -6.75 -12.09
N GLU A 131 8.21 -6.93 -13.40
CA GLU A 131 9.21 -6.44 -14.37
C GLU A 131 9.49 -4.94 -14.18
N TYR A 132 8.44 -4.14 -13.98
CA TYR A 132 8.58 -2.71 -13.72
C TYR A 132 9.35 -2.44 -12.41
N ASN A 133 9.03 -3.18 -11.34
CA ASN A 133 9.65 -3.00 -10.04
C ASN A 133 11.10 -3.50 -9.99
N CYS A 134 11.45 -4.51 -10.78
CA CYS A 134 12.80 -5.08 -10.84
C CYS A 134 13.78 -4.28 -11.70
N ARG A 135 13.32 -3.29 -12.48
CA ARG A 135 14.21 -2.38 -13.24
C ARG A 135 14.90 -1.35 -12.37
N ALA A 136 14.35 -1.07 -11.19
CA ALA A 136 14.98 -0.21 -10.20
C ALA A 136 15.93 -1.06 -9.34
N THR A 137 17.22 -0.75 -9.34
CA THR A 137 18.18 -1.38 -8.43
C THR A 137 19.14 -0.33 -7.89
N PRO A 138 19.29 -0.22 -6.56
CA PRO A 138 18.53 -0.88 -5.49
C PRO A 138 17.18 -0.19 -5.19
N VAL A 139 16.13 -0.93 -4.80
CA VAL A 139 14.85 -0.35 -4.32
C VAL A 139 14.82 -0.40 -2.81
N ALA A 140 14.63 0.76 -2.16
CA ALA A 140 14.21 0.77 -0.77
C ALA A 140 12.68 0.74 -0.70
N PHE A 141 12.15 -0.39 -0.21
CA PHE A 141 10.76 -0.47 0.21
C PHE A 141 10.66 -0.02 1.65
N VAL A 142 10.07 1.16 1.85
CA VAL A 142 9.74 1.64 3.19
C VAL A 142 8.23 1.62 3.34
N HIS A 143 7.69 0.40 3.45
CA HIS A 143 6.28 0.19 3.74
C HIS A 143 6.09 0.01 5.26
N PHE A 144 6.52 0.99 6.07
CA PHE A 144 6.16 0.99 7.49
C PHE A 144 4.69 1.37 7.61
N ALA A 145 3.83 0.40 7.92
CA ALA A 145 2.39 0.62 8.09
C ALA A 145 2.05 1.60 9.24
N ASN A 146 3.03 1.98 10.07
CA ASN A 146 2.80 2.74 11.30
C ASN A 146 3.89 3.81 11.57
N PHE A 147 4.13 4.72 10.61
CA PHE A 147 5.01 5.89 10.82
C PHE A 147 4.60 6.76 12.01
N HIS A 148 3.29 6.92 12.24
CA HIS A 148 2.78 7.69 13.38
C HIS A 148 3.06 7.06 14.74
N VAL A 149 3.08 5.72 14.84
CA VAL A 149 3.40 5.02 16.09
C VAL A 149 4.90 5.07 16.36
N LEU A 150 5.72 4.97 15.32
CA LEU A 150 7.18 4.93 15.45
C LEU A 150 7.84 6.31 15.62
N ARG A 151 7.08 7.42 15.54
CA ARG A 151 7.60 8.81 15.56
C ARG A 151 8.84 8.95 14.68
N PHE A 152 8.76 8.37 13.49
CA PHE A 152 9.93 8.20 12.65
C PHE A 152 10.31 9.55 12.02
N ASP A 153 11.52 10.03 12.31
CA ASP A 153 12.03 11.30 11.78
C ASP A 153 12.30 11.17 10.26
N PRO A 154 11.69 12.00 9.41
CA PRO A 154 11.95 12.00 7.96
C PRO A 154 13.42 12.15 7.59
N SER A 155 14.23 12.84 8.41
CA SER A 155 15.68 13.00 8.17
C SER A 155 16.40 11.65 8.18
N VAL A 156 16.07 10.79 9.15
CA VAL A 156 16.63 9.45 9.27
C VAL A 156 16.29 8.61 8.04
N PHE A 157 15.08 8.75 7.50
CA PHE A 157 14.67 8.06 6.27
C PHE A 157 15.51 8.52 5.08
N VAL A 158 15.69 9.84 4.91
CA VAL A 158 16.48 10.37 3.79
C VAL A 158 17.95 10.00 3.92
N ASP A 159 18.52 10.06 5.13
CA ASP A 159 19.90 9.65 5.40
C ASP A 159 20.10 8.16 5.10
N TRP A 160 19.16 7.30 5.49
CA TRP A 160 19.21 5.88 5.15
C TRP A 160 19.11 5.65 3.65
N ALA A 161 18.16 6.32 2.99
CA ALA A 161 17.96 6.21 1.55
C ALA A 161 19.24 6.60 0.78
N LYS A 162 19.91 7.68 1.20
CA LYS A 162 21.20 8.10 0.62
C LYS A 162 22.33 7.14 0.95
N THR A 163 22.44 6.70 2.21
CA THR A 163 23.52 5.82 2.67
C THR A 163 23.46 4.45 1.97
N LEU A 164 22.26 3.99 1.66
CA LEU A 164 22.01 2.74 0.94
C LEU A 164 22.00 2.92 -0.59
N ASP A 165 22.30 4.12 -1.09
CA ASP A 165 22.30 4.47 -2.52
C ASP A 165 21.03 4.00 -3.25
N VAL A 166 19.86 4.26 -2.64
CA VAL A 166 18.60 3.74 -3.16
C VAL A 166 18.29 4.39 -4.49
N GLY A 167 18.03 3.58 -5.51
CA GLY A 167 17.58 4.03 -6.82
C GLY A 167 16.08 4.29 -6.88
N ALA A 168 15.29 3.75 -5.95
CA ALA A 168 13.86 4.02 -5.90
C ALA A 168 13.28 4.03 -4.47
N ILE A 169 12.26 4.87 -4.29
CA ILE A 169 11.48 5.02 -3.07
C ILE A 169 10.00 4.74 -3.36
N THR A 170 9.37 3.92 -2.53
CA THR A 170 7.90 3.83 -2.45
C THR A 170 7.47 3.94 -0.99
N CYS A 171 6.58 4.88 -0.68
CA CYS A 171 6.13 5.14 0.69
C CYS A 171 4.65 5.54 0.77
N SER A 172 4.15 5.78 1.99
CA SER A 172 2.81 6.35 2.17
C SER A 172 2.80 7.86 1.91
N SER A 173 1.67 8.38 1.48
CA SER A 173 1.41 9.83 1.40
C SER A 173 1.70 10.54 2.74
N GLY A 174 1.39 9.88 3.87
CA GLY A 174 1.69 10.40 5.20
C GLY A 174 3.18 10.67 5.43
N LEU A 175 4.07 9.79 4.97
CA LEU A 175 5.51 10.04 5.03
C LEU A 175 5.90 11.22 4.15
N VAL A 176 5.40 11.29 2.91
CA VAL A 176 5.71 12.39 1.99
C VAL A 176 5.32 13.74 2.58
N ARG A 177 4.12 13.85 3.17
CA ARG A 177 3.64 15.06 3.83
C ARG A 177 4.47 15.46 5.05
N GLN A 178 5.16 14.52 5.69
CA GLN A 178 6.01 14.79 6.84
C GLN A 178 7.41 15.29 6.44
N ILE A 179 7.87 15.09 5.20
CA ILE A 179 9.17 15.61 4.74
C ILE A 179 9.09 17.13 4.62
N PRO A 180 9.81 17.92 5.44
CA PRO A 180 9.75 19.36 5.35
C PRO A 180 10.26 19.88 4.00
N ALA A 181 9.69 20.96 3.49
CA ALA A 181 10.14 21.56 2.22
C ALA A 181 11.65 21.89 2.22
N ALA A 182 12.18 22.38 3.33
CA ALA A 182 13.62 22.65 3.50
C ALA A 182 14.50 21.38 3.37
N MET A 183 13.98 20.22 3.77
CA MET A 183 14.68 18.94 3.62
C MET A 183 14.67 18.47 2.17
N LEU A 184 13.54 18.62 1.47
CA LEU A 184 13.45 18.36 0.03
C LEU A 184 14.39 19.29 -0.75
N GLU A 185 14.49 20.56 -0.37
CA GLU A 185 15.44 21.52 -0.94
C GLU A 185 16.89 21.10 -0.71
N THR A 186 17.23 20.78 0.54
CA THR A 186 18.59 20.35 0.95
C THR A 186 19.04 19.07 0.24
N HIS A 187 18.10 18.19 -0.11
CA HIS A 187 18.38 16.90 -0.73
C HIS A 187 17.81 16.76 -2.15
N ALA A 188 17.53 17.88 -2.84
CA ALA A 188 16.85 17.87 -4.12
C ALA A 188 17.62 17.06 -5.19
N GLU A 189 18.95 17.14 -5.22
CA GLU A 189 19.78 16.37 -6.15
C GLU A 189 19.60 14.86 -5.98
N PHE A 190 19.58 14.39 -4.72
CA PHE A 190 19.33 12.98 -4.42
C PHE A 190 17.93 12.54 -4.86
N PHE A 191 16.89 13.33 -4.55
CA PHE A 191 15.54 12.97 -4.96
C PHE A 191 15.37 12.97 -6.49
N ARG A 192 16.07 13.87 -7.21
CA ARG A 192 16.09 13.87 -8.68
C ARG A 192 16.90 12.72 -9.28
N SER A 193 17.89 12.19 -8.57
CA SER A 193 18.68 11.05 -9.03
C SER A 193 17.94 9.72 -8.90
N LEU A 194 16.84 9.68 -8.15
CA LEU A 194 16.00 8.48 -8.04
C LEU A 194 15.43 8.12 -9.41
N PHE A 195 15.53 6.84 -9.78
CA PHE A 195 14.80 6.25 -10.89
C PHE A 195 13.28 6.35 -10.67
N SER A 196 12.82 6.21 -9.43
CA SER A 196 11.41 6.32 -9.08
C SER A 196 11.22 6.82 -7.65
N PHE A 197 10.39 7.85 -7.47
CA PHE A 197 9.83 8.22 -6.18
C PHE A 197 8.31 8.14 -6.27
N ALA A 198 7.70 7.18 -5.56
CA ALA A 198 6.26 6.95 -5.60
C ALA A 198 5.64 6.99 -4.21
N PHE A 199 4.39 7.42 -4.13
CA PHE A 199 3.61 7.35 -2.91
C PHE A 199 2.19 6.82 -3.16
N THR A 200 1.56 6.32 -2.11
CA THR A 200 0.21 5.76 -2.16
C THR A 200 -0.54 5.98 -0.83
N GLY A 201 -1.85 5.74 -0.83
CA GLY A 201 -2.69 5.74 0.37
C GLY A 201 -3.61 6.95 0.52
N SER A 202 -3.17 8.17 0.15
CA SER A 202 -4.04 9.35 0.08
C SER A 202 -3.49 10.41 -0.88
N SER A 203 -4.27 11.46 -1.14
CA SER A 203 -3.89 12.58 -2.01
C SER A 203 -2.73 13.39 -1.43
N LEU A 204 -1.97 14.05 -2.31
CA LEU A 204 -1.02 15.07 -1.90
C LEU A 204 -1.70 16.44 -1.95
N ASP A 205 -1.44 17.30 -0.97
CA ASP A 205 -1.96 18.66 -0.98
C ASP A 205 -1.24 19.53 -2.04
N CYS A 206 -1.87 20.64 -2.42
CA CYS A 206 -1.33 21.54 -3.44
C CYS A 206 0.01 22.17 -3.04
N ALA A 207 0.24 22.46 -1.75
CA ALA A 207 1.47 23.09 -1.31
C ALA A 207 2.67 22.13 -1.47
N SER A 208 2.51 20.88 -1.03
CA SER A 208 3.48 19.82 -1.23
C SER A 208 3.73 19.56 -2.73
N SER A 209 2.67 19.50 -3.55
CA SER A 209 2.78 19.35 -5.01
C SER A 209 3.65 20.44 -5.64
N SER A 210 3.43 21.70 -5.26
CA SER A 210 4.19 22.86 -5.77
C SER A 210 5.67 22.80 -5.36
N VAL A 211 6.01 22.22 -4.20
CA VAL A 211 7.40 22.03 -3.79
C VAL A 211 8.10 21.03 -4.73
N PHE A 212 7.48 19.89 -5.03
CA PHE A 212 8.07 18.92 -5.96
C PHE A 212 8.25 19.49 -7.37
N GLU A 213 7.26 20.22 -7.88
CA GLU A 213 7.32 20.87 -9.19
C GLU A 213 8.41 21.94 -9.25
N ARG A 214 8.45 22.87 -8.27
CA ARG A 214 9.49 23.91 -8.18
C ARG A 214 10.88 23.31 -8.09
N LEU A 215 11.03 22.20 -7.38
CA LEU A 215 12.30 21.50 -7.25
C LEU A 215 12.57 20.54 -8.41
N GLY A 216 11.69 20.38 -9.40
CA GLY A 216 11.88 19.42 -10.49
C GLY A 216 12.10 17.99 -10.00
N ILE A 217 11.56 17.63 -8.84
CA ILE A 217 11.63 16.27 -8.28
C ILE A 217 10.47 15.48 -8.89
N PHE A 218 10.80 14.43 -9.64
CA PHE A 218 9.80 13.55 -10.23
C PHE A 218 9.19 12.65 -9.15
N ILE A 219 7.89 12.76 -8.95
CA ILE A 219 7.15 11.92 -8.00
C ILE A 219 5.89 11.35 -8.66
N THR A 220 5.52 10.12 -8.31
CA THR A 220 4.31 9.47 -8.81
C THR A 220 3.33 9.20 -7.67
N ASN A 221 2.13 9.78 -7.77
CA ASN A 221 0.99 9.41 -6.95
C ASN A 221 0.37 8.12 -7.49
N ILE A 222 0.21 7.11 -6.64
CA ILE A 222 -0.39 5.83 -6.97
C ILE A 222 -1.67 5.65 -6.17
N TYR A 223 -2.81 5.65 -6.86
CA TYR A 223 -4.08 5.24 -6.31
C TYR A 223 -4.32 3.76 -6.58
N GLY A 224 -4.78 3.05 -5.54
CA GLY A 224 -4.97 1.62 -5.58
C GLY A 224 -5.59 1.09 -4.30
N SER A 225 -5.87 -0.22 -4.30
CA SER A 225 -6.32 -0.95 -3.12
C SER A 225 -5.40 -2.14 -2.86
N SER A 226 -5.45 -2.69 -1.65
CA SER A 226 -4.66 -3.89 -1.34
C SER A 226 -5.13 -5.08 -2.19
N GLU A 227 -6.43 -5.14 -2.45
CA GLU A 227 -7.13 -6.16 -3.23
C GLU A 227 -6.77 -6.15 -4.72
N PHE A 228 -6.61 -4.96 -5.32
CA PHE A 228 -6.46 -4.82 -6.77
C PHE A 228 -5.13 -4.22 -7.19
N GLY A 229 -4.30 -3.80 -6.23
CA GLY A 229 -3.05 -3.12 -6.53
C GLY A 229 -3.23 -1.72 -7.04
N ARG A 230 -2.35 -1.34 -7.97
CA ARG A 230 -2.34 -0.03 -8.64
C ARG A 230 -3.49 0.03 -9.64
N ILE A 231 -4.27 1.10 -9.59
CA ILE A 231 -5.43 1.31 -10.46
C ILE A 231 -5.23 2.58 -11.28
N LEU A 232 -4.88 3.70 -10.62
CA LEU A 232 -4.62 4.97 -11.28
C LEU A 232 -3.32 5.60 -10.80
N ASN A 233 -2.69 6.46 -11.61
CA ASN A 233 -1.58 7.33 -11.17
C ASN A 233 -1.68 8.77 -11.62
N SER A 234 -0.88 9.62 -10.97
CA SER A 234 -0.36 10.82 -11.61
C SER A 234 1.16 10.89 -11.47
N SER A 235 1.85 11.06 -12.59
CA SER A 235 3.29 11.31 -12.65
C SER A 235 3.63 12.77 -12.93
N ASN A 236 2.61 13.63 -13.05
CA ASN A 236 2.77 15.05 -13.34
C ASN A 236 1.94 15.88 -12.36
N ALA A 237 2.41 17.10 -12.08
CA ALA A 237 1.61 18.08 -11.36
C ALA A 237 0.37 18.48 -12.19
N PRO A 238 -0.77 18.78 -11.53
CA PRO A 238 -1.05 18.48 -10.12
C PRO A 238 -1.18 16.97 -9.89
N TYR A 239 -0.52 16.44 -8.84
CA TYR A 239 -0.49 15.00 -8.56
C TYR A 239 -1.84 14.41 -8.12
N THR A 240 -2.87 15.24 -7.97
CA THR A 240 -4.25 14.84 -7.73
C THR A 240 -4.98 14.37 -8.99
N HIS A 241 -4.45 14.65 -10.19
CA HIS A 241 -5.09 14.32 -11.46
C HIS A 241 -4.71 12.91 -11.90
N LEU A 242 -5.44 11.92 -11.40
CA LEU A 242 -5.15 10.51 -11.61
C LEU A 242 -5.61 10.04 -13.00
N ARG A 243 -4.86 9.11 -13.61
CA ARG A 243 -5.11 8.52 -14.93
C ARG A 243 -5.02 7.00 -14.82
N PRO A 244 -5.75 6.24 -15.65
CA PRO A 244 -5.53 4.80 -15.78
C PRO A 244 -4.09 4.51 -16.18
N TRP A 245 -3.52 3.41 -15.66
CA TRP A 245 -2.20 2.98 -16.09
C TRP A 245 -2.21 2.59 -17.56
N GLY A 246 -1.18 2.99 -18.32
CA GLY A 246 -1.13 2.76 -19.75
C GLY A 246 -1.02 1.28 -20.18
N ASP A 247 -0.59 0.40 -19.28
CA ASP A 247 -0.44 -1.05 -19.50
C ASP A 247 -1.61 -1.87 -18.92
N THR A 248 -2.58 -1.21 -18.28
CA THR A 248 -3.78 -1.86 -17.72
C THR A 248 -5.03 -1.34 -18.39
N PRO A 249 -6.05 -2.18 -18.66
CA PRO A 249 -7.32 -1.65 -19.13
C PRO A 249 -7.91 -0.67 -18.10
N ALA A 250 -8.54 0.39 -18.59
CA ALA A 250 -9.15 1.40 -17.72
C ALA A 250 -10.25 0.79 -16.85
N PRO A 251 -10.46 1.31 -15.61
CA PRO A 251 -11.62 0.93 -14.82
C PRO A 251 -12.92 1.29 -15.55
N LEU A 252 -13.99 0.58 -15.23
CA LEU A 252 -15.34 0.95 -15.64
C LEU A 252 -15.75 2.21 -14.88
N VAL A 253 -16.42 3.14 -15.56
CA VAL A 253 -16.79 4.45 -14.99
C VAL A 253 -18.31 4.56 -14.95
N ARG A 254 -18.87 4.84 -13.78
CA ARG A 254 -20.30 5.08 -13.59
C ARG A 254 -20.51 6.52 -13.14
N ALA A 255 -21.20 7.33 -13.93
CA ALA A 255 -21.60 8.66 -13.51
C ALA A 255 -22.60 8.59 -12.34
N ILE A 256 -22.36 9.39 -11.30
CA ILE A 256 -23.28 9.57 -10.17
C ILE A 256 -23.78 11.00 -10.04
N SER A 257 -23.30 11.90 -10.90
CA SER A 257 -23.89 13.22 -11.13
C SER A 257 -23.89 13.56 -12.62
N GLU A 258 -24.73 14.52 -12.98
CA GLU A 258 -24.64 15.19 -14.28
C GLU A 258 -23.36 16.04 -14.38
N TYR A 259 -23.02 16.44 -15.60
CA TYR A 259 -21.95 17.41 -15.83
C TYR A 259 -22.33 18.79 -15.30
N ALA A 260 -21.42 19.37 -14.52
CA ALA A 260 -21.45 20.77 -14.15
C ALA A 260 -21.04 21.66 -15.33
N SER A 261 -21.25 22.97 -15.19
CA SER A 261 -20.94 23.98 -16.21
C SER A 261 -19.45 24.05 -16.57
N ASP A 262 -18.57 23.60 -15.67
CA ASP A 262 -17.12 23.53 -15.88
C ASP A 262 -16.68 22.22 -16.56
N GLY A 263 -17.61 21.36 -16.96
CA GLY A 263 -17.36 20.07 -17.58
C GLY A 263 -16.92 18.97 -16.62
N THR A 264 -17.01 19.19 -15.30
CA THR A 264 -16.73 18.15 -14.30
C THR A 264 -18.00 17.37 -13.94
N ARG A 265 -17.84 16.13 -13.48
CA ARG A 265 -18.93 15.35 -12.86
C ARG A 265 -18.38 14.39 -11.82
N TYR A 266 -19.21 13.92 -10.92
CA TYR A 266 -18.85 12.87 -9.99
C TYR A 266 -19.12 11.49 -10.59
N VAL A 267 -18.17 10.59 -10.37
CA VAL A 267 -18.21 9.21 -10.86
C VAL A 267 -17.76 8.23 -9.78
N GLU A 268 -18.20 6.99 -9.92
CA GLU A 268 -17.64 5.82 -9.26
C GLU A 268 -16.75 5.07 -10.24
N LEU A 269 -15.70 4.44 -9.73
CA LEU A 269 -14.85 3.54 -10.50
C LEU A 269 -15.11 2.09 -10.09
N TRP A 270 -15.18 1.24 -11.10
CA TRP A 270 -15.55 -0.16 -10.98
C TRP A 270 -14.51 -1.04 -11.66
N ILE A 271 -14.22 -2.20 -11.07
CA ILE A 271 -13.23 -3.16 -11.56
C ILE A 271 -13.91 -4.47 -11.91
N SER A 272 -13.67 -4.98 -13.13
CA SER A 272 -14.13 -6.30 -13.57
C SER A 272 -12.95 -7.20 -13.89
N CYS A 273 -13.20 -8.48 -14.14
CA CYS A 273 -12.14 -9.41 -14.56
C CYS A 273 -11.51 -9.04 -15.89
N LYS A 274 -12.22 -8.27 -16.73
CA LYS A 274 -11.70 -7.78 -18.00
C LYS A 274 -10.79 -6.57 -17.80
N THR A 275 -11.04 -5.77 -16.76
CA THR A 275 -10.25 -4.58 -16.46
C THR A 275 -9.12 -4.80 -15.47
N SER A 276 -9.11 -5.94 -14.76
CA SER A 276 -8.03 -6.28 -13.82
C SER A 276 -7.64 -7.75 -13.85
N LEU A 277 -6.38 -7.99 -14.26
CA LEU A 277 -5.74 -9.31 -14.16
C LEU A 277 -5.68 -9.83 -12.72
N ARG A 278 -5.55 -8.93 -11.74
CA ARG A 278 -5.50 -9.26 -10.32
C ARG A 278 -6.84 -9.79 -9.83
N LEU A 279 -7.94 -9.11 -10.19
CA LEU A 279 -9.29 -9.60 -9.88
C LEU A 279 -9.57 -10.93 -10.57
N SER A 280 -9.25 -11.06 -11.87
CA SER A 280 -9.39 -12.32 -12.61
C SER A 280 -8.66 -13.47 -11.92
N HIS A 281 -7.42 -13.23 -11.48
CA HIS A 281 -6.64 -14.20 -10.72
C HIS A 281 -7.29 -14.56 -9.38
N HIS A 282 -7.78 -13.57 -8.61
CA HIS A 282 -8.44 -13.81 -7.33
C HIS A 282 -9.72 -14.63 -7.44
N LEU A 283 -10.53 -14.42 -8.49
CA LEU A 283 -11.72 -15.24 -8.69
C LEU A 283 -11.37 -16.67 -9.12
N SER A 284 -10.33 -16.82 -9.93
CA SER A 284 -9.96 -18.14 -10.48
C SER A 284 -9.23 -19.03 -9.46
N ASN A 285 -8.50 -18.42 -8.52
CA ASN A 285 -7.61 -19.15 -7.59
C ASN A 285 -7.98 -18.94 -6.12
N GLY A 286 -9.08 -18.22 -5.84
CA GLY A 286 -9.36 -17.68 -4.53
C GLY A 286 -8.39 -16.56 -4.14
N GLY A 287 -8.57 -16.04 -2.93
CA GLY A 287 -7.68 -15.03 -2.38
C GLY A 287 -8.44 -14.03 -1.52
N VAL A 288 -8.88 -12.95 -2.15
CA VAL A 288 -9.66 -11.91 -1.51
C VAL A 288 -11.15 -12.25 -1.64
N PRO A 289 -11.90 -12.34 -0.54
CA PRO A 289 -13.36 -12.44 -0.61
C PRO A 289 -13.91 -11.11 -1.12
N VAL A 290 -14.30 -11.11 -2.39
CA VAL A 290 -14.88 -9.95 -3.07
C VAL A 290 -16.34 -10.21 -3.40
N LYS A 291 -17.19 -9.23 -3.15
CA LYS A 291 -18.58 -9.25 -3.58
C LYS A 291 -18.63 -8.65 -4.99
N LEU A 292 -18.97 -9.48 -5.97
CA LEU A 292 -19.26 -9.00 -7.32
C LEU A 292 -20.71 -8.57 -7.40
N GLU A 293 -20.95 -7.46 -8.08
CA GLU A 293 -22.27 -6.94 -8.37
C GLU A 293 -22.39 -6.63 -9.87
N PRO A 294 -23.59 -6.71 -10.46
CA PRO A 294 -23.77 -6.30 -11.85
C PRO A 294 -23.45 -4.80 -11.99
N PHE A 295 -22.51 -4.45 -12.89
CA PHE A 295 -22.14 -3.08 -13.15
C PHE A 295 -23.37 -2.25 -13.55
N PRO A 296 -23.72 -1.19 -12.79
CA PRO A 296 -24.98 -0.48 -12.97
C PRO A 296 -24.94 0.56 -14.09
N GLY A 297 -23.75 0.90 -14.61
CA GLY A 297 -23.60 1.87 -15.68
C GLY A 297 -24.18 1.38 -17.01
N ASP A 298 -24.65 2.32 -17.82
CA ASP A 298 -25.12 2.03 -19.17
C ASP A 298 -23.98 1.70 -20.14
N GLY A 299 -24.32 1.09 -21.27
CA GLY A 299 -23.37 0.77 -22.34
C GLY A 299 -22.95 -0.70 -22.38
N PRO A 300 -21.81 -1.03 -23.02
CA PRO A 300 -21.44 -2.41 -23.36
C PRO A 300 -21.07 -3.27 -22.14
N HIS A 301 -20.79 -2.65 -21.00
CA HIS A 301 -20.48 -3.33 -19.75
C HIS A 301 -21.67 -3.45 -18.79
N LYS A 302 -22.87 -2.99 -19.19
CA LYS A 302 -24.06 -3.04 -18.33
C LYS A 302 -24.34 -4.46 -17.88
N GLY A 303 -24.45 -4.65 -16.57
CA GLY A 303 -24.69 -5.95 -15.94
C GLY A 303 -23.46 -6.86 -15.84
N GLU A 304 -22.28 -6.43 -16.29
CA GLU A 304 -21.04 -7.18 -16.13
C GLU A 304 -20.70 -7.34 -14.64
N PRO A 305 -20.36 -8.55 -14.13
CA PRO A 305 -19.91 -8.72 -12.75
C PRO A 305 -18.65 -7.90 -12.46
N ALA A 306 -18.78 -6.92 -11.57
CA ALA A 306 -17.74 -5.97 -11.23
C ALA A 306 -17.76 -5.63 -9.74
N ILE A 307 -16.73 -4.92 -9.28
CA ILE A 307 -16.56 -4.46 -7.91
C ILE A 307 -16.53 -2.95 -7.91
N ASN A 308 -17.38 -2.32 -7.12
CA ASN A 308 -17.27 -0.90 -6.81
C ASN A 308 -16.05 -0.67 -5.91
N LEU A 309 -15.21 0.32 -6.23
CA LEU A 309 -14.10 0.69 -5.36
C LEU A 309 -14.56 1.40 -4.07
N GLU A 310 -15.84 1.78 -3.98
CA GLU A 310 -16.46 2.49 -2.86
C GLU A 310 -15.88 3.91 -2.63
N ASP A 311 -15.08 4.38 -3.59
CA ASP A 311 -14.50 5.71 -3.66
C ASP A 311 -15.19 6.54 -4.75
N ILE A 312 -15.33 7.83 -4.50
CA ILE A 312 -15.92 8.82 -5.40
C ILE A 312 -14.81 9.64 -6.03
N PHE A 313 -14.95 9.91 -7.33
CA PHE A 313 -14.02 10.72 -8.09
C PHE A 313 -14.74 11.85 -8.78
N GLN A 314 -14.07 13.00 -8.89
CA GLN A 314 -14.44 14.02 -9.85
C GLN A 314 -13.74 13.70 -11.18
N GLU A 315 -14.52 13.33 -12.19
CA GLU A 315 -14.06 13.21 -13.56
C GLU A 315 -13.91 14.62 -14.15
N ARG A 316 -12.75 14.90 -14.75
CA ARG A 316 -12.44 16.16 -15.41
C ARG A 316 -11.74 15.90 -16.72
N THR A 317 -12.04 16.73 -17.71
CA THR A 317 -11.31 16.75 -18.97
C THR A 317 -10.28 17.89 -18.94
N ILE A 318 -9.04 17.59 -19.29
CA ILE A 318 -7.96 18.58 -19.38
C ILE A 318 -7.31 18.53 -20.77
N VAL A 319 -6.72 19.65 -21.19
CA VAL A 319 -5.90 19.71 -22.40
C VAL A 319 -4.46 19.52 -21.99
N ASN A 320 -3.83 18.45 -22.45
CA ASN A 320 -2.43 18.20 -22.21
C ASN A 320 -1.60 19.20 -23.04
N GLU A 321 -0.91 20.11 -22.36
CA GLU A 321 -0.17 21.22 -22.98
C GLU A 321 0.90 20.72 -23.97
N SER A 322 1.49 19.55 -23.71
CA SER A 322 2.58 19.03 -24.52
C SER A 322 2.15 18.56 -25.92
N ASN A 323 0.88 18.16 -26.08
CA ASN A 323 0.39 17.56 -27.33
C ASN A 323 -1.00 18.07 -27.77
N SER A 324 -1.56 19.04 -27.05
CA SER A 324 -2.94 19.54 -27.23
C SER A 324 -4.01 18.45 -27.19
N LYS A 325 -3.69 17.26 -26.65
CA LYS A 325 -4.64 16.14 -26.58
C LYS A 325 -5.54 16.36 -25.38
N ILE A 326 -6.83 16.20 -25.63
CA ILE A 326 -7.84 16.16 -24.58
C ILE A 326 -7.70 14.82 -23.86
N GLU A 327 -7.51 14.87 -22.54
CA GLU A 327 -7.42 13.68 -21.68
C GLU A 327 -8.37 13.78 -20.48
N THR A 328 -8.90 12.62 -20.08
CA THR A 328 -9.74 12.50 -18.89
C THR A 328 -8.86 12.15 -17.70
N VAL A 329 -9.06 12.88 -16.60
CA VAL A 329 -8.41 12.66 -15.31
C VAL A 329 -9.47 12.49 -14.22
N TYR A 330 -9.08 11.82 -13.15
CA TYR A 330 -9.92 11.53 -12.00
C TYR A 330 -9.28 12.15 -10.75
N ILE A 331 -10.04 12.96 -10.03
CA ILE A 331 -9.61 13.54 -8.75
C ILE A 331 -10.35 12.80 -7.65
N HIS A 332 -9.63 12.11 -6.77
CA HIS A 332 -10.25 11.39 -5.65
C HIS A 332 -10.93 12.39 -4.71
N ALA A 333 -12.25 12.24 -4.55
CA ALA A 333 -13.13 13.14 -3.81
C ALA A 333 -13.62 12.54 -2.47
N GLY A 334 -13.03 11.43 -2.04
CA GLY A 334 -13.38 10.74 -0.80
C GLY A 334 -14.20 9.47 -1.01
N ARG A 335 -14.61 8.86 0.10
CA ARG A 335 -15.41 7.62 0.12
C ARG A 335 -16.90 7.90 0.17
N HIS A 336 -17.71 6.94 -0.28
CA HIS A 336 -19.15 6.98 -0.02
C HIS A 336 -19.49 7.08 1.47
N SER A 337 -18.70 6.43 2.33
CA SER A 337 -18.88 6.43 3.78
C SER A 337 -18.57 7.76 4.46
N ASP A 338 -17.83 8.65 3.79
CA ASP A 338 -17.24 9.84 4.41
C ASP A 338 -18.06 11.11 4.11
N GLN A 339 -19.20 10.97 3.43
CA GLN A 339 -20.08 12.09 3.13
C GLN A 339 -20.82 12.58 4.38
N LEU A 340 -20.48 13.78 4.83
CA LEU A 340 -21.21 14.48 5.88
C LEU A 340 -22.39 15.23 5.25
N ARG A 341 -23.61 14.91 5.71
CA ARG A 341 -24.81 15.68 5.39
C ARG A 341 -25.05 16.71 6.48
N LEU A 342 -24.70 17.97 6.22
CA LEU A 342 -25.08 19.05 7.12
C LEU A 342 -26.56 19.37 6.93
N SER A 343 -27.32 19.44 8.04
CA SER A 343 -28.76 19.64 8.03
C SER A 343 -29.14 21.00 7.43
N GLY A 344 -29.67 20.97 6.21
CA GLY A 344 -30.24 22.11 5.50
C GLY A 344 -30.91 21.61 4.22
N LYS A 345 -31.93 22.32 3.72
CA LYS A 345 -32.59 21.97 2.45
C LYS A 345 -31.67 22.10 1.21
N GLY A 346 -30.41 22.47 1.40
CA GLY A 346 -29.38 22.49 0.37
C GLY A 346 -28.63 21.16 0.35
N TYR A 347 -28.66 20.47 -0.79
CA TYR A 347 -27.82 19.32 -1.07
C TYR A 347 -26.35 19.75 -1.13
N GLY A 348 -25.70 19.85 0.02
CA GLY A 348 -24.25 19.93 0.11
C GLY A 348 -23.74 18.69 0.82
N ASN A 349 -23.40 17.64 0.07
CA ASN A 349 -22.52 16.60 0.62
C ASN A 349 -21.16 17.27 0.77
N ILE A 350 -20.70 17.43 2.02
CA ILE A 350 -19.36 17.95 2.25
C ILE A 350 -18.42 16.78 2.51
N ASP A 351 -17.34 16.74 1.74
CA ASP A 351 -16.24 15.82 1.97
C ASP A 351 -15.43 16.31 3.18
N ALA A 352 -15.38 15.50 4.24
CA ALA A 352 -14.59 15.79 5.43
C ALA A 352 -13.10 16.00 5.09
N ALA A 353 -12.58 15.32 4.06
CA ALA A 353 -11.18 15.44 3.64
C ALA A 353 -10.83 16.84 3.14
N SER A 354 -11.80 17.61 2.62
CA SER A 354 -11.59 18.99 2.19
C SER A 354 -11.22 19.95 3.34
N TYR A 355 -11.51 19.56 4.59
CA TYR A 355 -11.16 20.33 5.78
C TYR A 355 -9.83 19.90 6.43
N GLU A 356 -9.22 18.79 6.02
CA GLU A 356 -7.90 18.36 6.54
C GLU A 356 -6.82 19.44 6.39
N PRO A 357 -6.71 20.16 5.24
CA PRO A 357 -5.69 21.20 5.09
C PRO A 357 -5.92 22.43 5.98
N HIS A 358 -7.17 22.63 6.44
CA HIS A 358 -7.59 23.81 7.19
C HIS A 358 -7.62 23.56 8.70
N SER A 359 -7.49 22.31 9.15
CA SER A 359 -7.51 21.96 10.57
C SER A 359 -6.11 22.13 11.17
N CYS A 360 -6.05 22.90 12.26
CA CYS A 360 -4.85 23.26 13.01
C CYS A 360 -4.03 22.02 13.42
N PRO A 361 -2.67 22.03 13.34
CA PRO A 361 -1.82 20.88 13.67
C PRO A 361 -1.91 20.38 15.13
N SER A 362 -2.66 21.06 16.02
CA SER A 362 -2.92 20.62 17.39
C SER A 362 -4.14 19.71 17.55
N LEU A 363 -4.97 19.53 16.51
CA LEU A 363 -6.09 18.60 16.51
C LEU A 363 -5.68 17.31 15.78
N ALA A 364 -5.06 16.39 16.53
CA ALA A 364 -4.95 15.00 16.08
C ALA A 364 -6.36 14.39 16.07
N LEU A 365 -7.06 14.48 14.94
CA LEU A 365 -8.31 13.77 14.70
C LEU A 365 -7.96 12.29 14.50
N GLY A 366 -7.96 11.55 15.60
CA GLY A 366 -7.97 10.08 15.57
C GLY A 366 -9.34 9.61 15.12
N TRP A 367 -9.40 8.92 13.99
CA TRP A 367 -10.62 8.28 13.49
C TRP A 367 -10.95 7.09 14.39
N VAL A 368 -11.92 7.26 15.29
CA VAL A 368 -12.58 6.16 16.02
C VAL A 368 -14.07 6.33 15.79
N ASN A 369 -14.67 5.38 15.04
CA ASN A 369 -16.09 5.15 14.83
C ASN A 369 -17.04 6.37 14.78
N GLN A 370 -17.52 6.64 13.57
CA GLN A 370 -18.82 7.24 13.21
C GLN A 370 -19.28 8.48 14.01
N THR A 371 -19.32 9.61 13.29
CA THR A 371 -19.97 10.90 13.60
C THR A 371 -19.04 11.95 14.21
N VAL A 372 -18.62 12.92 13.38
CA VAL A 372 -18.12 14.21 13.85
C VAL A 372 -19.32 15.13 14.02
N VAL A 373 -19.67 15.48 15.25
CA VAL A 373 -20.64 16.54 15.54
C VAL A 373 -19.86 17.85 15.66
N ILE A 374 -19.93 18.68 14.63
CA ILE A 374 -19.42 20.06 14.71
C ILE A 374 -20.52 20.90 15.37
N LEU A 375 -20.39 21.17 16.67
CA LEU A 375 -21.22 22.17 17.36
C LEU A 375 -20.62 23.55 17.09
N GLY A 376 -21.27 24.34 16.23
CA GLY A 376 -20.96 25.76 16.09
C GLY A 376 -21.45 26.54 17.32
N GLN A 377 -20.65 27.50 17.80
CA GLN A 377 -21.13 28.61 18.62
C GLN A 377 -21.75 29.68 17.75
#